data_AF-A0AAD5D6M1-F1
#
_entry.id   AF-A0AAD5D6M1-F1
#
_cell.length_a   1.000
_cell.length_b   1.000
_cell.length_c   1.000
_cell.angle_alpha   90.00
_cell.angle_beta   90.00
_cell.angle_gamma   90.00
#
_symmetry.space_group_name_H-M   'P 1'
#
loop_
_entity.id
_entity.type
_entity.pdbx_description
1 polymer ?
#
loop_
_entity_poly.entity_id
_entity_poly.type
_entity_poly.pdbx_seq_one_letter_code
_entity_poly.pdbx_strand_id
1 'polypeptide(L)' 'MKKVRFDNLEPESVKFMAREILILRRLDHPNVVKLEGLVTSRMSCSLFLVFEYMEHDLAGLAASPTIKFTEPQVSL' A
#
# COMPACT_ATOMS: atom_id res chain seq x y z
N MET A 1 1.14 8.10 1.28
CA MET A 1 0.84 8.30 -0.16
C MET A 1 1.89 7.58 -1.00
N LYS A 2 1.48 6.79 -2.00
CA LYS A 2 2.40 6.07 -2.90
C LYS A 2 2.27 6.61 -4.33
N LYS A 3 3.35 7.19 -4.88
CA LYS A 3 3.42 7.56 -6.29
C LYS A 3 3.69 6.32 -7.13
N VAL A 4 2.81 6.03 -8.08
CA VAL A 4 2.99 4.94 -9.03
C VAL A 4 3.52 5.52 -10.33
N ARG A 5 4.67 5.01 -10.77
CA ARG A 5 5.13 5.15 -12.15
C ARG A 5 4.52 3.97 -12.89
N PHE A 6 3.68 4.23 -13.88
CA PHE A 6 3.15 3.20 -14.76
C PHE A 6 3.50 3.56 -16.19
N ASP A 7 3.86 2.54 -16.99
CA ASP A 7 4.07 2.74 -18.41
C ASP A 7 2.72 2.71 -19.11
N ASN A 8 2.23 3.89 -19.50
CA ASN A 8 0.92 4.04 -20.14
C ASN A 8 0.86 3.36 -21.52
N LEU A 9 2.01 2.93 -22.07
CA LEU A 9 2.11 2.29 -23.37
C LEU A 9 1.83 0.80 -23.32
N GLU A 10 1.74 0.19 -22.13
CA GLU A 10 1.51 -1.25 -21.96
C GLU A 10 0.10 -1.52 -21.36
N PRO A 11 -0.88 -1.94 -22.18
CA PRO A 11 -2.27 -2.13 -21.74
C PRO A 11 -2.45 -3.16 -20.62
N GLU A 12 -1.63 -4.22 -20.61
CA GLU A 12 -1.69 -5.28 -19.59
C GLU A 12 -1.26 -4.76 -18.22
N SER A 13 -0.22 -3.92 -18.16
CA SER A 13 0.24 -3.26 -16.94
C SER A 13 -0.85 -2.35 -16.34
N VAL A 14 -1.61 -1.64 -17.18
CA VAL A 14 -2.76 -0.82 -16.75
C VAL A 14 -3.89 -1.69 -16.21
N LYS A 15 -4.23 -2.79 -16.91
CA LYS A 15 -5.30 -3.72 -16.52
C LYS A 15 -4.99 -4.39 -15.18
N PHE A 16 -3.75 -4.84 -14.99
CA PHE A 16 -3.30 -5.43 -13.73
C PHE A 16 -3.43 -4.42 -12.58
N MET A 17 -2.93 -3.20 -12.76
CA MET A 17 -3.01 -2.14 -11.75
C MET A 17 -4.47 -1.80 -11.39
N ALA A 18 -5.34 -1.65 -12.40
CA ALA A 18 -6.75 -1.38 -12.17
C ALA A 18 -7.43 -2.50 -11.34
N ARG A 19 -7.06 -3.76 -11.59
CA ARG A 19 -7.59 -4.91 -10.85
C ARG A 19 -7.17 -4.87 -9.37
N GLU A 20 -5.90 -4.63 -9.10
CA GLU A 20 -5.37 -4.55 -7.72
C GLU A 20 -6.00 -3.37 -6.95
N ILE A 21 -6.15 -2.20 -7.59
CA ILE A 21 -6.84 -1.05 -7.01
C ILE A 21 -8.30 -1.38 -6.69
N LEU A 22 -9.00 -2.07 -7.59
CA LEU A 22 -10.40 -2.44 -7.39
C LEU A 22 -10.56 -3.42 -6.21
N ILE A 23 -9.64 -4.39 -6.09
CA ILE A 23 -9.63 -5.32 -4.97
C ILE A 23 -9.40 -4.55 -3.66
N LEU A 24 -8.34 -3.72 -3.60
CA LEU A 24 -8.04 -2.92 -2.41
C LEU A 24 -9.18 -1.99 -1.99
N ARG A 25 -9.93 -1.41 -2.95
CA ARG A 25 -11.11 -0.58 -2.64
C ARG A 25 -12.28 -1.34 -2.02
N ARG A 26 -12.33 -2.66 -2.19
CA ARG A 26 -13.42 -3.50 -1.68
C ARG A 26 -13.07 -4.17 -0.35
N LEU A 27 -11.81 -4.15 0.05
CA LEU A 27 -11.37 -4.71 1.32
C LEU A 27 -11.64 -3.69 2.43
N ASP A 28 -12.47 -4.10 3.39
CA ASP A 28 -12.77 -3.34 4.60
C ASP A 28 -12.57 -4.27 5.80
N HIS A 29 -11.37 -4.26 6.37
CA HIS A 29 -10.97 -5.16 7.45
C HIS A 29 -9.85 -4.53 8.28
N PRO A 30 -9.85 -4.68 9.62
CA PRO A 30 -8.84 -4.05 10.50
C PRO A 30 -7.40 -4.45 10.19
N ASN A 31 -7.17 -5.64 9.61
CA ASN A 31 -5.83 -6.12 9.25
C ASN A 31 -5.42 -5.83 7.79
N VAL A 32 -6.18 -5.01 7.06
CA VAL A 32 -5.87 -4.63 5.68
C VAL A 32 -5.75 -3.11 5.60
N VAL A 33 -4.64 -2.61 5.06
CA VAL A 33 -4.44 -1.17 4.90
C VAL A 33 -5.50 -0.57 3.97
N LYS A 34 -6.17 0.48 4.45
CA LYS A 34 -7.25 1.10 3.71
C LYS A 34 -6.73 2.04 2.63
N LEU A 35 -7.27 1.90 1.42
CA LEU A 35 -7.06 2.83 0.31
C LEU A 35 -8.11 3.96 0.40
N GLU A 36 -7.73 5.06 1.03
CA GLU A 36 -8.58 6.25 1.23
C GLU A 36 -8.88 7.02 -0.07
N GLY A 37 -7.98 6.96 -1.06
CA GLY A 37 -8.20 7.75 -2.28
C GLY A 37 -7.23 7.48 -3.43
N LEU A 38 -7.58 8.05 -4.59
CA LEU A 38 -6.75 8.07 -5.79
C LEU A 38 -6.60 9.52 -6.25
N VAL A 39 -5.39 9.94 -6.58
CA VAL A 39 -5.12 11.25 -7.18
C VAL A 39 -4.44 11.03 -8.52
N THR A 40 -4.95 11.66 -9.58
CA THR A 40 -4.39 11.59 -10.92
C THR A 40 -3.96 12.97 -11.40
N SER A 41 -2.78 13.05 -12.01
CA SER A 41 -2.31 14.27 -12.68
C SER A 41 -2.49 14.14 -14.18
N ARG A 42 -3.28 15.05 -14.77
CA ARG A 42 -3.52 15.12 -16.23
C ARG A 42 -2.28 15.53 -17.02
N MET A 43 -1.36 16.28 -16.40
CA MET A 43 -0.18 16.81 -17.09
C MET A 43 1.00 15.83 -17.09
N SER A 44 1.11 14.96 -16.08
CA SER A 44 2.27 14.11 -15.87
C SER A 44 1.97 12.61 -15.92
N CYS A 45 0.75 12.23 -16.34
CA CYS A 45 0.27 10.85 -16.36
C CYS A 45 0.55 10.09 -15.05
N SER A 46 0.58 10.80 -13.91
CA SER A 46 1.00 10.23 -12.63
C SER A 46 -0.24 9.84 -11.81
N LEU A 47 -0.23 8.61 -11.29
CA LEU A 47 -1.23 8.12 -10.36
C LEU A 47 -0.63 8.06 -8.95
N PHE A 48 -1.40 8.53 -7.98
CA PHE A 48 -1.05 8.45 -6.57
C PHE A 48 -2.14 7.70 -5.81
N LEU A 49 -1.72 6.74 -5.02
CA LEU A 49 -2.56 5.98 -4.12
C LEU A 49 -2.46 6.60 -2.72
N VAL A 50 -3.59 7.00 -2.16
CA VAL A 50 -3.68 7.57 -0.81
C VAL A 50 -4.14 6.46 0.12
N PHE A 51 -3.27 6.10 1.07
CA PHE A 51 -3.53 5.08 2.07
C PHE A 51 -3.63 5.74 3.45
N GLU A 52 -4.28 5.05 4.37
CA GLU A 52 -4.16 5.32 5.81
C GLU A 52 -2.67 5.34 6.22
N TYR A 53 -2.33 6.24 7.15
CA TYR A 53 -0.97 6.34 7.65
C TYR A 53 -0.71 5.24 8.68
N MET A 54 0.37 4.49 8.48
CA MET A 54 0.88 3.51 9.44
C MET A 54 2.20 4.05 10.00
N GLU A 55 2.34 4.09 11.32
CA GLU A 55 3.53 4.63 11.98
C GLU A 55 4.79 3.83 11.64
N HIS A 56 4.65 2.50 11.59
CA HIS A 56 5.77 1.58 11.40
C HIS A 56 5.40 0.40 10.49
N ASP A 57 6.39 -0.09 9.76
CA ASP A 57 6.34 -1.43 9.18
C ASP A 57 7.02 -2.45 10.12
N LEU A 58 6.74 -3.73 9.92
CA LEU A 58 7.25 -4.79 10.79
C LEU A 58 8.77 -4.92 10.73
N ALA A 59 9.39 -4.63 9.57
CA ALA A 59 10.83 -4.70 9.42
C ALA A 59 11.54 -3.62 10.26
N GLY A 60 11.00 -2.40 10.26
CA GLY A 60 11.46 -1.28 11.07
C GLY A 60 11.27 -1.53 12.56
N LEU A 61 10.13 -2.12 12.96
CA LEU A 61 9.92 -2.54 14.36
C LEU A 61 10.92 -3.61 14.78
N ALA A 62 11.18 -4.61 13.93
CA ALA A 62 12.09 -5.71 14.22
C ALA A 62 13.57 -5.31 14.24
N ALA A 63 13.95 -4.27 13.47
CA ALA A 63 15.29 -3.71 13.50
C ALA A 63 15.53 -2.75 14.69
N SER A 64 14.46 -2.33 15.38
CA SER A 64 14.57 -1.37 16.49
C SER A 64 15.17 -2.05 17.74
N PRO A 65 16.33 -1.56 18.26
CA PRO A 65 16.94 -2.12 19.46
C PRO A 65 16.12 -1.84 20.73
N THR A 66 15.16 -0.91 20.66
CA THR A 66 14.29 -0.51 21.77
C THR A 66 13.05 -1.40 21.90
N ILE A 67 12.68 -2.10 20.83
CA ILE A 67 11.47 -2.93 20.78
C ILE A 67 11.86 -4.39 21.00
N LYS A 68 11.28 -5.02 22.03
CA LYS A 68 11.44 -6.44 22.31
C LYS A 68 10.07 -7.11 22.21
N PHE A 69 9.93 -8.02 21.26
CA PHE A 69 8.71 -8.82 21.15
C PHE A 69 8.69 -9.90 22.23
N THR A 70 7.51 -10.21 22.75
CA THR A 70 7.29 -11.36 23.65
C THR A 70 7.15 -12.65 22.84
N GLU A 71 7.37 -13.80 23.47
CA GLU A 71 7.25 -15.11 22.79
C GLU A 71 5.91 -15.27 22.03
N PRO A 72 4.73 -14.96 22.60
CA PRO A 72 3.46 -15.03 21.85
C PRO A 72 3.33 -14.08 20.66
N GLN A 73 4.16 -13.03 20.57
CA GLN A 73 4.15 -12.09 19.44
C GLN A 73 5.01 -12.57 18.26
N VAL A 74 5.88 -13.57 18.47
CA VAL A 74 6.80 -14.10 17.46
C VAL A 74 6.60 -15.58 17.16
N SER A 75 5.99 -16.35 18.08
CA SER A 75 5.69 -17.77 17.89
C SER A 75 4.19 -18.05 17.99
N LEU A 76 3.68 -18.82 17.03
CA LEU A 76 2.33 -19.44 17.03
C LEU A 76 2.35 -20.77 17.78
#